data_AF-A0A969YYG7-F1
#
_entry.id   AF-A0A969YYG7-F1
#
_cell.length_a   1.000
_cell.length_b   1.000
_cell.length_c   1.000
_cell.angle_alpha   90.00
_cell.angle_beta   90.00
_cell.angle_gamma   90.00
#
_symmetry.space_group_name_H-M   'P 1'
#
loop_
_entity.id
_entity.type
_entity.pdbx_description
1 polymer ?
#
loop_
_entity_poly.entity_id
_entity_poly.type
_entity_poly.pdbx_seq_one_letter_code
_entity_poly.pdbx_strand_id
1 'polypeptide(L)' 'MDLKVTVNITAENEWFVAVCEEYNLSAKSLTIEDALTELQRKLQKYLEDEQMSVSVSVVFVIKMPV' A
#
# COMPACT_ATOMS: atom_id res chain seq x y z
N MET A 1 10.14 -6.73 13.57
CA MET A 1 10.05 -7.53 12.33
C MET A 1 9.71 -6.54 11.23
N ASP A 2 10.48 -6.50 10.17
CA ASP A 2 10.20 -5.63 9.03
C ASP A 2 9.28 -6.36 8.07
N LEU A 3 8.12 -5.78 7.78
CA LEU A 3 7.19 -6.33 6.79
C LEU A 3 7.42 -5.56 5.51
N LYS A 4 8.11 -6.21 4.59
CA LYS A 4 8.32 -5.69 3.26
C LYS A 4 7.10 -6.03 2.42
N VAL A 5 6.43 -5.02 1.91
CA VAL A 5 5.30 -5.20 0.99
C VAL A 5 5.59 -4.51 -0.33
N THR A 6 5.23 -5.18 -1.40
CA THR A 6 5.40 -4.72 -2.76
C THR A 6 4.13 -4.01 -3.17
N VAL A 7 4.27 -2.74 -3.55
CA VAL A 7 3.13 -1.94 -4.01
C VAL A 7 3.39 -1.47 -5.42
N ASN A 8 2.54 -1.93 -6.33
CA ASN A 8 2.56 -1.49 -7.71
C ASN A 8 1.72 -0.23 -7.82
N ILE A 9 2.31 0.82 -8.41
CA ILE A 9 1.60 2.06 -8.66
C ILE A 9 1.42 2.20 -10.16
N THR A 10 0.16 2.31 -10.56
CA THR A 10 -0.22 2.49 -11.97
C THR A 10 -0.93 3.83 -12.11
N ALA A 11 -0.52 4.63 -13.10
CA ALA A 11 -1.26 5.82 -13.49
C ALA A 11 -2.39 5.40 -14.44
N GLU A 12 -3.63 5.61 -14.03
CA GLU A 12 -4.83 5.40 -14.84
C GLU A 12 -5.53 6.75 -15.08
N ASN A 13 -5.33 7.29 -16.29
CA ASN A 13 -5.83 8.61 -16.70
C ASN A 13 -5.33 9.73 -15.77
N GLU A 14 -6.22 10.26 -14.92
CA GLU A 14 -5.94 11.34 -13.95
C GLU A 14 -5.70 10.82 -12.53
N TRP A 15 -5.67 9.50 -12.35
CA TRP A 15 -5.62 8.85 -11.04
C TRP A 15 -4.40 7.95 -10.92
N PHE A 16 -3.88 7.83 -9.70
CA PHE A 16 -2.87 6.85 -9.32
C PHE A 16 -3.53 5.74 -8.52
N VAL A 17 -3.30 4.51 -8.95
CA VAL A 17 -3.79 3.29 -8.31
C VAL A 17 -2.61 2.56 -7.70
N ALA A 18 -2.58 2.50 -6.37
CA ALA A 18 -1.62 1.73 -5.61
C ALA A 18 -2.22 0.37 -5.23
N VAL A 19 -1.56 -0.72 -5.62
CA VAL A 19 -2.02 -2.09 -5.39
C VAL A 19 -0.96 -2.87 -4.63
N CYS A 20 -1.33 -3.41 -3.47
CA CYS A 20 -0.57 -4.36 -2.68
C CYS A 20 -1.12 -5.77 -2.93
N GLU A 21 -0.44 -6.55 -3.77
CA GLU A 21 -0.88 -7.90 -4.13
C GLU A 21 -0.80 -8.88 -2.95
N GLU A 22 0.19 -8.70 -2.07
CA GLU A 22 0.44 -9.58 -0.91
C GLU A 22 -0.75 -9.64 0.06
N TYR A 23 -1.44 -8.51 0.23
CA TYR A 23 -2.59 -8.37 1.13
C TYR A 23 -3.91 -8.17 0.38
N ASN A 24 -3.89 -8.24 -0.96
CA ASN A 24 -5.02 -7.94 -1.83
C ASN A 24 -5.68 -6.58 -1.48
N LEU A 25 -4.86 -5.58 -1.14
CA LEU A 25 -5.30 -4.24 -0.80
C LEU A 25 -5.01 -3.29 -1.96
N SER A 26 -5.91 -2.35 -2.20
CA SER A 26 -5.70 -1.30 -3.18
C SER A 26 -6.22 0.05 -2.70
N ALA A 27 -5.64 1.11 -3.23
CA ALA A 27 -6.03 2.48 -2.99
C ALA A 27 -5.91 3.28 -4.29
N LYS A 28 -6.83 4.22 -4.49
CA LYS A 28 -6.87 5.06 -5.69
C LYS A 28 -7.01 6.51 -5.27
N SER A 29 -6.13 7.37 -5.78
CA SER A 29 -6.15 8.80 -5.46
C SER A 29 -5.61 9.64 -6.60
N LEU A 30 -5.76 10.97 -6.51
CA LEU A 30 -5.24 11.91 -7.51
C LEU A 30 -3.71 12.05 -7.44
N THR A 31 -3.12 11.68 -6.30
CA THR A 31 -1.67 11.72 -6.09
C THR A 31 -1.17 10.35 -5.61
N ILE A 32 0.11 10.10 -5.87
CA ILE A 32 0.81 8.90 -5.39
C ILE A 32 0.84 8.87 -3.86
N GLU A 33 1.09 10.02 -3.23
CA GLU A 33 1.18 10.14 -1.76
C GLU A 33 -0.14 9.81 -1.07
N ASP A 34 -1.27 10.30 -1.59
CA ASP A 34 -2.59 9.98 -1.05
C ASP A 34 -2.90 8.49 -1.22
N ALA A 35 -2.62 7.92 -2.40
CA ALA A 35 -2.87 6.50 -2.66
C ALA A 35 -2.04 5.61 -1.72
N LEU A 36 -0.77 5.95 -1.52
CA LEU A 36 0.11 5.24 -0.58
C LEU A 36 -0.35 5.41 0.88
N THR A 37 -0.73 6.62 1.28
CA THR A 37 -1.21 6.90 2.65
C THR A 37 -2.49 6.13 2.95
N GLU A 38 -3.43 6.08 2.00
CA GLU A 38 -4.65 5.31 2.14
C GLU A 38 -4.37 3.81 2.20
N LEU A 39 -3.49 3.30 1.33
CA LEU A 39 -3.09 1.90 1.32
C LEU A 39 -2.41 1.50 2.63
N GLN A 40 -1.53 2.36 3.16
CA GLN A 40 -0.85 2.17 4.44
C GLN A 40 -1.85 2.08 5.59
N ARG A 41 -2.86 2.96 5.63
CA ARG A 41 -3.93 2.90 6.63
C ARG A 41 -4.74 1.61 6.53
N LYS A 42 -5.10 1.18 5.31
CA LYS A 42 -5.82 -0.09 5.09
C LYS A 42 -4.99 -1.28 5.58
N LEU A 43 -3.70 -1.30 5.26
CA LEU A 43 -2.78 -2.35 5.69
C LEU A 43 -2.62 -2.38 7.20
N GLN A 44 -2.42 -1.21 7.83
CA GLN A 44 -2.30 -1.11 9.28
C GLN A 44 -3.56 -1.65 9.97
N LYS A 45 -4.74 -1.22 9.50
CA LYS A 45 -6.02 -1.69 10.04
C LYS A 45 -6.21 -3.20 9.86
N TYR A 46 -5.82 -3.73 8.70
CA TYR A 46 -5.88 -5.17 8.43
C TYR A 46 -4.99 -5.96 9.41
N LEU A 47 -3.77 -5.49 9.67
CA LEU A 47 -2.85 -6.11 10.62
C LEU A 47 -3.33 -5.99 12.08
N GLU A 48 -3.96 -4.87 12.44
CA GLU A 48 -4.60 -4.67 13.74
C GLU A 48 -5.75 -5.67 13.97
N ASP A 49 -6.61 -5.87 12.97
CA ASP A 49 -7.71 -6.85 13.01
C ASP A 49 -7.21 -8.30 13.14
N GLU A 50 -6.11 -8.66 12.46
CA GLU A 50 -5.49 -9.99 12.58
C GLU A 50 -4.72 -10.20 13.89
N GLN A 51 -4.76 -9.25 14.85
CA GLN A 51 -3.98 -9.27 16.10
C GLN A 51 -2.49 -9.52 15.90
N MET A 52 -1.97 -9.17 14.72
CA MET A 52 -0.54 -9.15 14.48
C MET A 52 0.02 -7.91 15.18
N SER A 53 0.29 -8.06 16.49
CA SER A 53 0.98 -7.08 17.36
C SER A 53 2.46 -6.96 16.97
N VAL A 54 2.74 -6.73 15.70
CA VAL A 54 4.07 -6.45 15.20
C VAL A 54 4.13 -4.96 14.94
N SER A 55 5.10 -4.30 15.58
CA SER A 55 5.63 -3.02 15.15
C SER A 55 6.33 -3.23 13.80
N VAL A 56 5.53 -3.40 12.75
CA VAL A 56 6.03 -3.66 11.41
C VAL A 56 6.34 -2.35 10.72
N SER A 57 7.62 -2.12 10.50
CA SER A 57 8.10 -1.13 9.56
C SER A 57 7.68 -1.60 8.17
N VAL A 58 6.60 -1.00 7.65
CA VAL A 58 6.09 -1.29 6.31
C VAL A 58 6.98 -0.58 5.30
N VAL A 59 7.74 -1.35 4.53
CA VAL A 59 8.56 -0.81 3.45
C VAL A 59 7.81 -0.97 2.14
N PHE A 60 7.37 0.14 1.55
CA PHE A 60 6.74 0.16 0.23
C PHE A 60 7.79 0.13 -0.86
N VAL A 61 7.85 -0.97 -1.62
CA VAL A 61 8.62 -1.02 -2.86
C VAL A 61 7.72 -0.57 -4.00
N ILE A 62 7.92 0.67 -4.45
CA ILE A 62 7.16 1.27 -5.55
C ILE A 62 7.76 0.82 -6.88
N LYS A 63 6.97 0.13 -7.70
CA LYS A 63 7.28 -0.11 -9.11
C LYS A 63 6.39 0.76 -9.97
N MET A 64 7.00 1.68 -10.70
CA MET A 64 6.37 2.44 -11.78
C MET A 64 6.91 1.92 -13.11
N PRO A 65 6.06 1.51 -14.06
CA PRO A 65 6.50 1.28 -15.42
C PRO A 65 6.94 2.61 -16.04
N VAL A 66 8.20 2.66 -16.51
CA VAL A 66 8.80 3.78 -17.25
C VAL A 66 8.33 3.77 -18.70
#